data_AF-A0A3N5R7F3-F1
#
_entry.id   AF-A0A3N5R7F3-F1
#
_cell.length_a   1.000
_cell.length_b   1.000
_cell.length_c   1.000
_cell.angle_alpha   90.00
_cell.angle_beta   90.00
_cell.angle_gamma   90.00
#
_symmetry.space_group_name_H-M   'P 1'
#
loop_
_entity.id
_entity.type
_entity.pdbx_description
1 polymer ?
#
loop_
_entity_poly.entity_id
_entity_poly.type
_entity_poly.pdbx_seq_one_letter_code
_entity_poly.pdbx_strand_id
1 'polypeptide(L)'
;MNAQKERELLVMGLEKLLRKQNKIVDDYRALAEILEGIPVGLLLDWVVIEQEAHHTLLINIIHALKQTAQKGSEHGADGVETERETVLCWVKRLRTKEQAVVAACHSLKSQACWENGEVADAFMDALVMDSEKHQRLLLAVEKAIEHIMMSRPQ
;
A
#
# COMPACT_ATOMS: atom_id res chain seq x y z
N MET A 1 -21.01 -16.89 13.73
CA MET A 1 -20.28 -15.66 14.12
C MET A 1 -21.04 -14.49 13.49
N ASN A 2 -21.29 -13.39 14.19
CA ASN A 2 -22.02 -12.25 13.58
C ASN A 2 -21.00 -11.22 13.04
N ALA A 3 -21.41 -10.44 12.04
CA ALA A 3 -20.53 -9.47 11.36
C ALA A 3 -19.88 -8.45 12.33
N GLN A 4 -20.56 -8.13 13.43
CA GLN A 4 -20.02 -7.27 14.48
C GLN A 4 -18.81 -7.89 15.18
N LYS A 5 -18.90 -9.17 15.60
CA LYS A 5 -17.80 -9.88 16.26
C LYS A 5 -16.61 -10.10 15.33
N GLU A 6 -16.85 -10.35 14.04
CA GLU A 6 -15.79 -10.47 13.03
C GLU A 6 -15.03 -9.14 12.86
N ARG A 7 -15.77 -8.04 12.82
CA ARG A 7 -15.19 -6.69 12.73
C ARG A 7 -14.37 -6.33 13.98
N GLU A 8 -14.87 -6.62 15.18
CA GLU A 8 -14.14 -6.39 16.43
C GLU A 8 -12.83 -7.17 16.48
N LEU A 9 -12.87 -8.46 16.09
CA LEU A 9 -11.66 -9.28 16.00
C LEU A 9 -10.66 -8.73 14.97
N LEU A 10 -11.15 -8.26 13.81
CA LEU A 10 -10.32 -7.62 12.80
C LEU A 10 -9.65 -6.35 13.35
N VAL A 11 -10.42 -5.47 13.99
CA VAL A 11 -9.90 -4.23 14.59
C VAL A 11 -8.82 -4.54 15.63
N MET A 12 -9.07 -5.49 16.54
CA MET A 12 -8.07 -5.92 17.52
C MET A 12 -6.79 -6.46 16.86
N GLY A 13 -6.94 -7.24 15.79
CA GLY A 13 -5.83 -7.75 15.00
C GLY A 13 -4.99 -6.64 14.38
N LEU A 14 -5.65 -5.65 13.76
CA LEU A 14 -5.00 -4.49 13.14
C LEU A 14 -4.29 -3.61 14.17
N GLU A 15 -4.88 -3.37 15.34
CA GLU A 15 -4.22 -2.63 16.42
C GLU A 15 -2.98 -3.35 16.95
N LYS A 16 -3.03 -4.69 17.03
CA LYS A 16 -1.86 -5.50 17.40
C LYS A 16 -0.77 -5.41 16.33
N LEU A 17 -1.14 -5.42 15.06
CA LEU A 17 -0.21 -5.23 13.94
C LEU A 17 0.45 -3.84 13.99
N LEU A 18 -0.35 -2.78 14.21
CA LEU A 18 0.13 -1.40 14.32
C LEU A 18 1.22 -1.26 15.40
N ARG A 19 1.00 -1.84 16.58
CA ARG A 19 1.99 -1.83 17.67
C ARG A 19 3.29 -2.56 17.29
N LYS A 20 3.22 -3.61 16.46
CA LYS A 20 4.41 -4.32 15.99
C LYS A 20 5.17 -3.49 14.96
N GLN A 21 4.46 -2.84 14.04
CA GLN A 21 5.09 -1.97 13.05
C GLN A 21 5.84 -0.82 13.70
N ASN A 22 5.27 -0.16 14.72
CA ASN A 22 5.96 0.94 15.42
C ASN A 22 7.32 0.52 15.96
N LYS A 23 7.41 -0.65 16.60
CA LYS A 23 8.68 -1.15 17.13
C LYS A 23 9.72 -1.36 16.03
N ILE A 24 9.29 -1.92 14.91
CA ILE A 24 10.16 -2.16 13.75
C ILE A 24 10.63 -0.84 13.13
N VAL A 25 9.78 0.19 13.09
CA VAL A 25 10.18 1.53 12.61
C VAL A 25 11.27 2.13 13.48
N ASP A 26 11.15 2.00 14.80
CA ASP A 26 12.18 2.49 15.72
C ASP A 26 13.51 1.75 15.51
N ASP A 27 13.47 0.44 15.25
CA ASP A 27 14.67 -0.35 14.90
C ASP A 27 15.30 0.12 13.57
N TYR A 28 14.49 0.42 12.55
CA TYR A 28 14.98 0.96 11.27
C TYR A 28 15.60 2.35 11.43
N ARG A 29 15.00 3.24 12.23
CA ARG A 29 15.54 4.57 12.52
C ARG A 29 16.88 4.47 13.24
N ALA A 30 16.98 3.63 14.26
CA ALA A 30 18.24 3.41 14.97
C ALA A 30 19.34 2.90 14.02
N LEU A 31 19.01 2.02 13.08
CA LEU A 31 19.97 1.57 12.07
C LEU A 31 20.35 2.68 11.08
N ALA A 32 19.39 3.51 10.64
CA ALA A 32 19.65 4.66 9.78
C ALA A 32 20.60 5.67 10.44
N GLU A 33 20.42 5.95 11.74
CA GLU A 33 21.31 6.80 12.52
C GLU A 33 22.75 6.24 12.58
N ILE A 34 22.91 4.93 12.74
CA ILE A 34 24.24 4.28 12.73
C ILE A 34 24.92 4.42 11.35
N LEU A 35 24.14 4.43 10.27
CA LEU A 35 24.63 4.52 8.89
C LEU A 35 24.64 5.97 8.35
N GLU A 36 24.51 6.97 9.22
CA GLU A 36 24.49 8.38 8.82
C GLU A 36 25.75 8.73 8.00
N GLY A 37 25.55 9.34 6.83
CA GLY A 37 26.63 9.70 5.90
C GLY A 37 27.12 8.55 5.00
N ILE A 38 26.59 7.34 5.16
CA ILE A 38 26.86 6.22 4.24
C ILE A 38 25.73 6.17 3.18
N PRO A 39 26.04 6.18 1.87
CA PRO A 39 25.01 6.24 0.82
C PRO A 39 23.93 5.15 0.88
N VAL A 40 24.27 3.95 1.38
CA VAL A 40 23.30 2.85 1.54
C VAL A 40 22.26 3.14 2.63
N GLY A 41 22.56 4.05 3.57
CA GLY A 41 21.64 4.50 4.62
C GLY A 41 20.35 5.10 4.05
N LEU A 42 20.41 5.68 2.84
CA LEU A 42 19.22 6.22 2.14
C LEU A 42 18.15 5.15 1.87
N LEU A 43 18.53 3.87 1.76
CA LEU A 43 17.57 2.77 1.63
C LEU A 43 16.75 2.58 2.91
N LEU A 44 17.35 2.82 4.07
CA LEU A 44 16.65 2.74 5.35
C LEU A 44 15.72 3.92 5.56
N ASP A 45 16.11 5.12 5.14
CA ASP A 45 15.23 6.29 5.14
C ASP A 45 13.96 6.03 4.30
N TRP A 46 14.13 5.40 3.13
CA TRP A 46 12.99 5.00 2.31
C TRP A 46 12.09 4.00 3.03
N VAL A 47 12.65 2.95 3.64
CA VAL A 47 11.88 1.99 4.45
C VAL A 47 11.11 2.68 5.58
N VAL A 48 11.72 3.64 6.28
CA VAL A 48 11.05 4.38 7.36
C VAL A 48 9.84 5.16 6.81
N ILE A 49 10.01 5.89 5.71
CA ILE A 49 8.92 6.65 5.07
C ILE A 49 7.76 5.72 4.70
N GLU A 50 8.05 4.55 4.13
CA GLU A 50 7.01 3.60 3.78
C GLU A 50 6.26 3.05 4.98
N GLN A 51 6.97 2.74 6.07
CA GLN A 51 6.33 2.25 7.27
C GLN A 51 5.45 3.32 7.94
N GLU A 52 5.83 4.59 7.88
CA GLU A 52 5.00 5.71 8.34
C GLU A 52 3.73 5.86 7.50
N ALA A 53 3.83 5.66 6.18
CA ALA A 53 2.67 5.61 5.30
C ALA A 53 1.75 4.42 5.61
N HIS A 54 2.31 3.22 5.83
CA HIS A 54 1.56 2.03 6.26
C HIS A 54 0.86 2.26 7.60
N HIS A 55 1.55 2.88 8.56
CA HIS A 55 1.00 3.22 9.87
C HIS A 55 -0.23 4.13 9.74
N THR A 56 -0.10 5.20 8.94
CA THR A 56 -1.19 6.14 8.66
C THR A 56 -2.39 5.43 8.03
N LEU A 57 -2.14 4.56 7.04
CA LEU A 57 -3.19 3.79 6.38
C LEU A 57 -3.92 2.86 7.36
N LEU A 58 -3.18 2.13 8.20
CA LEU A 58 -3.76 1.23 9.18
C LEU A 58 -4.62 1.96 10.22
N ILE A 59 -4.17 3.11 10.72
CA ILE A 59 -4.97 3.95 11.62
C ILE A 59 -6.29 4.34 10.95
N ASN A 60 -6.24 4.81 9.71
CA ASN A 60 -7.43 5.23 8.98
C ASN A 60 -8.41 4.07 8.76
N ILE A 61 -7.90 2.86 8.45
CA ILE A 61 -8.73 1.65 8.31
C ILE A 61 -9.37 1.27 9.65
N ILE A 62 -8.59 1.24 10.73
CA ILE A 62 -9.10 0.95 12.08
C ILE A 62 -10.20 1.94 12.46
N HIS A 63 -9.96 3.22 12.21
CA HIS A 63 -10.92 4.29 12.50
C HIS A 63 -12.20 4.14 11.68
N ALA A 64 -12.08 3.90 10.37
CA ALA A 64 -13.24 3.66 9.50
C ALA A 64 -14.06 2.47 9.98
N LEU A 65 -13.43 1.33 10.29
CA LEU A 65 -14.11 0.13 10.80
C LEU A 65 -14.87 0.40 12.11
N LYS A 66 -14.29 1.19 13.02
CA LYS A 66 -14.96 1.60 14.26
C LYS A 66 -16.14 2.54 14.00
N GLN A 67 -16.02 3.48 13.06
CA GLN A 67 -17.07 4.45 12.73
C GLN A 67 -18.25 3.86 11.95
N THR A 68 -18.02 2.83 11.11
CA THR A 68 -19.11 2.14 10.38
C THR A 68 -20.09 1.43 11.34
N ALA A 69 -19.78 1.32 12.64
CA ALA A 69 -20.73 0.84 13.65
C ALA A 69 -21.73 1.93 14.12
N GLN A 70 -21.45 3.22 13.83
CA GLN A 70 -22.20 4.36 14.39
C GLN A 70 -23.07 5.11 13.38
N LYS A 71 -22.83 4.98 12.07
CA LYS A 71 -23.64 5.63 11.04
C LYS A 71 -24.51 4.62 10.32
N GLY A 72 -25.82 4.70 10.58
CA GLY A 72 -26.83 4.25 9.63
C GLY A 72 -26.61 5.01 8.31
N SER A 73 -26.60 4.25 7.22
CA SER A 73 -26.36 4.71 5.86
C SER A 73 -27.28 5.87 5.47
N GLU A 74 -26.74 7.08 5.37
CA GLU A 74 -27.43 8.22 4.77
C GLU A 74 -26.59 8.86 3.66
N HIS A 75 -27.23 8.92 2.48
CA HIS A 75 -27.08 9.84 1.33
C HIS A 75 -25.70 9.86 0.64
N GLY A 76 -25.58 9.73 -0.67
CA GLY A 76 -26.43 10.23 -1.74
C GLY A 76 -25.62 11.27 -2.51
N ALA A 77 -25.13 10.92 -3.70
CA ALA A 77 -24.56 11.87 -4.65
C ALA A 77 -24.86 11.38 -6.07
N ASP A 78 -25.71 12.15 -6.75
CA ASP A 78 -26.11 11.95 -8.13
C ASP A 78 -25.22 12.86 -9.01
N GLY A 79 -24.58 12.28 -10.02
CA GLY A 79 -23.67 12.99 -10.95
C GLY A 79 -22.20 12.53 -10.95
N VAL A 80 -21.89 11.24 -11.16
CA VAL A 80 -20.50 10.71 -11.04
C VAL A 80 -20.14 9.63 -12.09
N GLU A 81 -20.85 9.51 -13.21
CA GLU A 81 -20.55 8.41 -14.17
C GLU A 81 -19.32 8.69 -15.04
N THR A 82 -19.17 9.92 -15.57
CA THR A 82 -17.99 10.35 -16.36
C THR A 82 -16.72 10.50 -15.52
N GLU A 83 -16.84 10.95 -14.28
CA GLU A 83 -15.69 11.01 -13.35
C GLU A 83 -15.22 9.61 -12.95
N ARG A 84 -16.15 8.67 -12.74
CA ARG A 84 -15.83 7.26 -12.45
C ARG A 84 -15.02 6.62 -13.57
N GLU A 85 -15.48 6.71 -14.80
CA GLU A 85 -14.79 6.13 -15.96
C GLU A 85 -13.38 6.71 -16.11
N THR A 86 -13.24 8.02 -15.87
CA THR A 86 -11.96 8.71 -15.90
C THR A 86 -11.01 8.18 -14.84
N VAL A 87 -11.46 8.07 -13.58
CA VAL A 87 -10.63 7.54 -12.49
C VAL A 87 -10.24 6.08 -12.74
N LEU A 88 -11.18 5.23 -13.16
CA LEU A 88 -10.89 3.83 -13.49
C LEU A 88 -9.89 3.70 -14.64
N CYS A 89 -10.00 4.55 -15.67
CA CYS A 89 -9.03 4.61 -16.76
C CYS A 89 -7.63 4.95 -16.24
N TRP A 90 -7.51 5.94 -15.35
CA TRP A 90 -6.24 6.29 -14.72
C TRP A 90 -5.66 5.15 -13.87
N VAL A 91 -6.48 4.50 -13.05
CA VAL A 91 -6.05 3.36 -12.22
C VAL A 91 -5.49 2.23 -13.09
N LYS A 92 -6.20 1.86 -14.16
CA LYS A 92 -5.73 0.83 -15.12
C LYS A 92 -4.43 1.24 -15.79
N ARG A 93 -4.33 2.49 -16.23
CA ARG A 93 -3.11 3.03 -16.86
C ARG A 93 -1.91 2.97 -15.91
N LEU A 94 -2.09 3.33 -14.63
CA LEU A 94 -1.03 3.25 -13.63
C LEU A 94 -0.59 1.81 -13.37
N ARG A 95 -1.55 0.86 -13.28
CA ARG A 95 -1.22 -0.57 -13.12
C ARG A 95 -0.34 -1.09 -14.26
N THR A 96 -0.64 -0.72 -15.51
CA THR A 96 0.20 -1.08 -16.66
C THR A 96 1.60 -0.48 -16.58
N LYS A 97 1.74 0.76 -16.07
CA LYS A 97 3.06 1.37 -15.86
C LYS A 97 3.88 0.63 -14.79
N GLU A 98 3.26 0.24 -13.68
CA GLU A 98 3.93 -0.56 -12.65
C GLU A 98 4.40 -1.92 -13.19
N GLN A 99 3.60 -2.56 -14.05
CA GLN A 99 4.01 -3.81 -14.71
C GLN A 99 5.20 -3.61 -15.64
N ALA A 100 5.25 -2.47 -16.35
CA ALA A 100 6.38 -2.14 -17.20
C ALA A 100 7.67 -1.92 -16.40
N VAL A 101 7.58 -1.33 -15.20
CA VAL A 101 8.72 -1.21 -14.26
C VAL A 101 9.23 -2.58 -13.85
N VAL A 102 8.35 -3.49 -13.42
CA VAL A 102 8.72 -4.87 -13.07
C VAL A 102 9.44 -5.58 -14.22
N ALA A 103 8.89 -5.48 -15.44
CA ALA A 103 9.50 -6.07 -16.62
C ALA A 103 10.88 -5.48 -16.93
N ALA A 104 11.06 -4.16 -16.78
CA ALA A 104 12.34 -3.50 -16.97
C ALA A 104 13.38 -3.97 -15.94
N CYS A 105 13.01 -4.09 -14.67
CA CYS A 105 13.89 -4.63 -13.62
C CYS A 105 14.34 -6.06 -13.95
N HIS A 106 13.43 -6.96 -14.32
CA HIS A 106 13.79 -8.33 -14.71
C HIS A 106 14.70 -8.37 -15.95
N SER A 107 14.43 -7.52 -16.94
CA SER A 107 15.25 -7.42 -18.15
C SER A 107 16.67 -6.98 -17.79
N LEU A 108 16.82 -5.94 -16.97
CA LEU A 108 18.12 -5.46 -16.50
C LEU A 108 18.88 -6.54 -15.71
N LYS A 109 18.21 -7.24 -14.79
CA LYS A 109 18.78 -8.39 -14.06
C LYS A 109 19.30 -9.47 -15.00
N SER A 110 18.54 -9.81 -16.05
CA SER A 110 18.93 -10.88 -16.99
C SER A 110 20.13 -10.53 -17.88
N GLN A 111 20.39 -9.24 -18.10
CA GLN A 111 21.49 -8.73 -18.93
C GLN A 111 22.77 -8.47 -18.13
N ALA A 112 22.67 -8.53 -16.80
CA ALA A 112 23.71 -8.16 -15.88
C ALA A 112 24.66 -9.33 -15.57
N CYS A 113 25.85 -9.36 -16.18
CA CYS A 113 27.01 -10.05 -15.59
C CYS A 113 27.76 -9.05 -14.71
N TRP A 114 27.22 -8.75 -13.52
CA TRP A 114 27.79 -7.75 -12.63
C TRP A 114 28.68 -8.41 -11.58
N GLU A 115 30.00 -8.21 -11.68
CA GLU A 115 30.90 -8.46 -10.55
C GLU A 115 30.49 -7.55 -9.38
N ASN A 116 30.29 -8.13 -8.20
CA ASN A 116 29.82 -7.43 -6.98
C ASN A 116 28.44 -6.74 -7.14
N GLY A 117 27.59 -7.23 -8.05
CA GLY A 117 26.26 -6.67 -8.31
C GLY A 117 25.19 -6.93 -7.26
N GLU A 118 25.51 -7.59 -6.14
CA GLU A 118 24.53 -8.05 -5.13
C GLU A 118 23.65 -6.92 -4.56
N VAL A 119 24.23 -5.75 -4.31
CA VAL A 119 23.49 -4.58 -3.80
C VAL A 119 22.49 -4.08 -4.84
N ALA A 120 22.91 -4.00 -6.11
CA ALA A 120 22.05 -3.55 -7.18
C ALA A 120 20.97 -4.60 -7.51
N ASP A 121 21.29 -5.88 -7.38
CA ASP A 121 20.34 -6.99 -7.51
C ASP A 121 19.25 -6.92 -6.43
N ALA A 122 19.66 -6.74 -5.16
CA ALA A 122 18.75 -6.57 -4.04
C ALA A 122 17.88 -5.32 -4.17
N PHE A 123 18.45 -4.22 -4.68
CA PHE A 123 17.69 -3.00 -4.95
C PHE A 123 16.65 -3.19 -6.06
N MET A 124 17.00 -3.90 -7.14
CA MET A 124 16.04 -4.22 -8.20
C MET A 124 14.92 -5.14 -7.70
N ASP A 125 15.23 -6.10 -6.83
CA ASP A 125 14.20 -6.94 -6.20
C ASP A 125 13.27 -6.12 -5.30
N ALA A 126 13.82 -5.18 -4.52
CA ALA A 126 13.02 -4.26 -3.71
C ALA A 126 12.07 -3.42 -4.59
N LEU A 127 12.56 -2.87 -5.72
CA LEU A 127 11.73 -2.13 -6.67
C LEU A 127 10.62 -2.98 -7.29
N VAL A 128 10.91 -4.25 -7.63
CA VAL A 128 9.88 -5.18 -8.14
C VAL A 128 8.80 -5.40 -7.09
N MET A 129 9.18 -5.70 -5.85
CA MET A 129 8.23 -5.89 -4.74
C MET A 129 7.36 -4.64 -4.53
N ASP A 130 7.94 -3.46 -4.70
CA ASP A 130 7.26 -2.19 -4.54
C ASP A 130 6.25 -1.90 -5.65
N SER A 131 6.63 -2.13 -6.90
CA SER A 131 5.70 -2.03 -8.03
C SER A 131 4.56 -3.05 -7.91
N GLU A 132 4.82 -4.27 -7.42
CA GLU A 132 3.77 -5.25 -7.13
C GLU A 132 2.84 -4.79 -5.99
N LYS A 133 3.40 -4.20 -4.92
CA LYS A 133 2.63 -3.55 -3.84
C LYS A 133 1.70 -2.47 -4.41
N HIS A 134 2.22 -1.58 -5.25
CA HIS A 134 1.42 -0.52 -5.89
C HIS A 134 0.30 -1.10 -6.77
N GLN A 135 0.56 -2.15 -7.55
CA GLN A 135 -0.49 -2.80 -8.33
C GLN A 135 -1.63 -3.35 -7.47
N ARG A 136 -1.32 -3.94 -6.31
CA ARG A 136 -2.34 -4.43 -5.36
C ARG A 136 -3.14 -3.28 -4.74
N LEU A 137 -2.49 -2.18 -4.39
CA LEU A 137 -3.17 -0.98 -3.86
C LEU A 137 -4.08 -0.34 -4.91
N LEU A 138 -3.62 -0.22 -6.15
CA LEU A 138 -4.42 0.28 -7.26
C LEU A 138 -5.63 -0.61 -7.55
N LEU A 139 -5.48 -1.93 -7.44
CA LEU A 139 -6.61 -2.87 -7.53
C LEU A 139 -7.61 -2.69 -6.37
N ALA A 140 -7.13 -2.41 -5.15
CA ALA A 140 -8.01 -2.13 -4.03
C ALA A 140 -8.80 -0.83 -4.25
N VAL A 141 -8.17 0.20 -4.84
CA VAL A 141 -8.85 1.45 -5.25
C VAL A 141 -9.91 1.17 -6.31
N GLU A 142 -9.59 0.39 -7.34
CA GLU A 142 -10.55 -0.03 -8.38
C GLU A 142 -11.79 -0.69 -7.76
N LYS A 143 -11.59 -1.68 -6.87
CA LYS A 143 -12.68 -2.37 -6.17
C LYS A 143 -13.49 -1.44 -5.26
N ALA A 144 -12.85 -0.50 -4.58
CA ALA A 144 -13.54 0.46 -3.72
C ALA A 144 -14.47 1.37 -4.55
N ILE A 145 -13.99 1.87 -5.70
CA ILE A 145 -14.79 2.68 -6.62
C ILE A 145 -15.99 1.88 -7.16
N GLU A 146 -15.77 0.61 -7.52
CA GLU A 146 -16.85 -0.26 -7.99
C GLU A 146 -17.89 -0.54 -6.89
N HIS A 147 -17.45 -0.82 -5.65
CA HIS A 147 -18.34 -1.16 -4.54
C HIS A 147 -19.14 0.04 -3.99
N ILE A 148 -18.56 1.24 -3.96
CA ILE A 148 -19.26 2.45 -3.48
C ILE A 148 -20.53 2.72 -4.31
N MET A 149 -20.55 2.35 -5.60
CA MET A 149 -21.65 2.67 -6.51
C MET A 149 -22.60 1.49 -6.84
N MET A 150 -22.30 0.26 -6.42
CA MET A 150 -23.23 -0.89 -6.55
C MET A 150 -24.30 -0.95 -5.44
N SER A 151 -24.25 -0.07 -4.43
CA SER A 151 -25.21 -0.04 -3.32
C SER A 151 -26.56 0.61 -3.68
N ARG A 152 -26.95 0.67 -4.95
CA ARG A 152 -28.24 1.19 -5.39
C ARG A 152 -29.35 0.15 -5.16
N PRO A 153 -30.41 0.44 -4.39
CA PRO A 153 -31.66 -0.30 -4.53
C PRO A 153 -32.22 0.00 -5.93
N GLN A 154 -32.65 -1.03 -6.65
CA GLN A 154 -33.50 -0.88 -7.83
C GLN A 154 -34.91 -0.44 -7.42
#